data_AF-A0A4U5MSM1-F1
#
_entry.id   AF-A0A4U5MSM1-F1
#
_cell.length_a   1.000
_cell.length_b   1.000
_cell.length_c   1.000
_cell.angle_alpha   90.00
_cell.angle_beta   90.00
_cell.angle_gamma   90.00
#
_symmetry.space_group_name_H-M   'P 1'
#
loop_
_entity.id
_entity.type
_entity.pdbx_description
1 polymer ?
#
loop_
_entity_poly.entity_id
_entity_poly.type
_entity_poly.pdbx_seq_one_letter_code
_entity_poly.pdbx_strand_id
1 'polypeptide(L)'
;MDVAYCALTGMPDYLQEEYSPQSFISDYINRRVSDEGLHWWLCPDRAYEPEVAHQMLYEVCRIFERRNADNLKNLVQMLLADKHSSITFNSYIDVLDHMHKNDNEEDVQMPYGRLVAITAFAGLVALRLAKENLQQTISDIAVYTARYIERGIRKQWPVLHRSWDGFVKLAKGIIRRQKAADDNEERFWGAQKTLIYGAAAVAVFVGIGFWSMRLFR
;
A
#
# COMPACT_ATOMS: atom_id res chain seq x y z
N MET A 1 -25.43 -14.39 -8.70
CA MET A 1 -25.36 -13.33 -9.73
C MET A 1 -25.19 -14.04 -11.06
N ASP A 2 -26.21 -13.95 -11.91
CA ASP A 2 -26.36 -14.74 -13.13
C ASP A 2 -25.33 -14.39 -14.20
N VAL A 3 -24.80 -15.44 -14.84
CA VAL A 3 -23.94 -15.41 -16.03
C VAL A 3 -24.56 -14.57 -17.16
N ALA A 4 -25.90 -14.42 -17.16
CA ALA A 4 -26.64 -13.61 -18.11
C ALA A 4 -26.43 -12.09 -17.97
N TYR A 5 -26.06 -11.57 -16.80
CA TYR A 5 -25.88 -10.11 -16.60
C TYR A 5 -24.55 -9.60 -17.17
N CYS A 6 -23.52 -10.46 -17.26
CA CYS A 6 -22.22 -10.11 -17.84
C CYS A 6 -22.27 -9.91 -19.37
N ALA A 7 -23.28 -10.46 -20.04
CA ALA A 7 -23.42 -10.39 -21.50
C ALA A 7 -23.83 -9.00 -22.01
N LEU A 8 -24.34 -8.11 -21.14
CA LEU A 8 -24.86 -6.79 -21.53
C LEU A 8 -23.94 -5.61 -21.18
N THR A 9 -22.94 -5.78 -20.31
CA THR A 9 -22.11 -4.68 -19.79
C THR A 9 -20.59 -4.85 -19.97
N GLY A 10 -20.15 -5.94 -20.58
CA GLY A 10 -18.73 -6.32 -20.59
C GLY A 10 -18.27 -6.88 -19.25
N MET A 11 -17.19 -7.66 -19.26
CA MET A 11 -16.61 -8.25 -18.06
C MET A 11 -16.09 -7.12 -17.13
N PRO A 12 -16.48 -7.09 -15.85
CA PRO A 12 -15.92 -6.14 -14.87
C PRO A 12 -14.39 -6.16 -14.87
N ASP A 13 -13.76 -4.99 -14.74
CA ASP A 13 -12.30 -4.85 -14.83
C ASP A 13 -11.54 -5.72 -13.83
N TYR A 14 -12.05 -5.87 -12.61
CA TYR A 14 -11.47 -6.72 -11.56
C TYR A 14 -11.57 -8.22 -11.82
N LEU A 15 -12.23 -8.65 -12.89
CA LEU A 15 -12.25 -10.05 -13.35
C LEU A 15 -11.37 -10.30 -14.57
N GLN A 16 -10.83 -9.24 -15.19
CA GLN A 16 -9.89 -9.36 -16.31
C GLN A 16 -8.52 -9.80 -15.79
N GLU A 17 -7.83 -10.67 -16.54
CA GLU A 17 -6.55 -11.27 -16.12
C GLU A 17 -5.43 -10.23 -15.93
N GLU A 18 -5.47 -9.18 -16.74
CA GLU A 18 -4.60 -7.99 -16.71
C GLU A 18 -4.58 -7.36 -15.31
N TYR A 19 -5.74 -7.41 -14.65
CA TYR A 19 -5.99 -6.82 -13.34
C TYR A 19 -5.96 -7.84 -12.19
N SER A 20 -5.31 -8.99 -12.41
CA SER A 20 -5.16 -10.01 -11.38
C SER A 20 -4.40 -9.46 -10.16
N PRO A 21 -4.90 -9.70 -8.92
CA PRO A 21 -4.20 -9.28 -7.70
C PRO A 21 -2.77 -9.82 -7.61
N GLN A 22 -2.51 -11.01 -8.15
CA GLN A 22 -1.16 -11.57 -8.22
C GLN A 22 -0.20 -10.68 -9.03
N SER A 23 -0.64 -10.15 -10.17
CA SER A 23 0.14 -9.22 -11.01
C SER A 23 0.46 -7.93 -10.25
N PHE A 24 -0.55 -7.33 -9.61
CA PHE A 24 -0.38 -6.11 -8.81
C PHE A 24 0.60 -6.27 -7.65
N ILE A 25 0.45 -7.35 -6.88
CA ILE A 25 1.31 -7.59 -5.71
C ILE A 25 2.74 -7.90 -6.13
N SER A 26 2.93 -8.72 -7.17
CA SER A 26 4.26 -9.06 -7.64
C SER A 26 4.99 -7.82 -8.20
N ASP A 27 4.30 -6.98 -8.99
CA ASP A 27 4.86 -5.70 -9.47
C ASP A 27 5.26 -4.80 -8.31
N TYR A 28 4.33 -4.60 -7.36
CA TYR A 28 4.57 -3.71 -6.23
C TYR A 28 5.76 -4.16 -5.38
N ILE A 29 5.82 -5.44 -5.00
CA ILE A 29 6.91 -6.00 -4.20
C ILE A 29 8.24 -5.86 -4.94
N ASN A 30 8.28 -6.25 -6.22
CA ASN A 30 9.51 -6.19 -7.00
C ASN A 30 10.06 -4.75 -7.09
N ARG A 31 9.18 -3.78 -7.39
CA ARG A 31 9.55 -2.35 -7.42
C ARG A 31 9.99 -1.85 -6.06
N ARG A 32 9.26 -2.18 -4.99
CA ARG A 32 9.57 -1.72 -3.63
C ARG A 32 10.91 -2.23 -3.12
N VAL A 33 11.27 -3.48 -3.46
CA VAL A 33 12.57 -4.08 -3.15
C VAL A 33 13.68 -3.43 -4.00
N SER A 34 13.42 -3.20 -5.28
CA SER A 34 14.36 -2.57 -6.22
C SER A 34 14.69 -1.12 -5.86
N ASP A 35 13.73 -0.37 -5.31
CA ASP A 35 13.92 1.01 -4.80
C ASP A 35 15.04 1.10 -3.74
N GLU A 36 15.40 -0.01 -3.10
CA GLU A 36 16.43 -0.09 -2.05
C GLU A 36 17.72 -0.76 -2.56
N GLY A 37 17.85 -0.95 -3.87
CA GLY A 37 19.00 -1.58 -4.50
C GLY A 37 19.07 -3.10 -4.27
N LEU A 38 17.96 -3.74 -3.92
CA LEU A 38 17.86 -5.18 -3.72
C LEU A 38 17.10 -5.83 -4.88
N HIS A 39 17.21 -7.14 -5.02
CA HIS A 39 16.56 -7.90 -6.09
C HIS A 39 15.77 -9.09 -5.54
N TRP A 40 14.57 -9.29 -6.08
CA TRP A 40 13.76 -10.48 -5.87
C TRP A 40 13.92 -11.42 -7.07
N TRP A 41 14.81 -12.40 -6.95
CA TRP A 41 15.20 -13.29 -8.06
C TRP A 41 14.11 -14.29 -8.47
N LEU A 42 13.19 -14.57 -7.55
CA LEU A 42 12.06 -15.47 -7.77
C LEU A 42 10.78 -14.70 -8.15
N CYS A 43 10.91 -13.43 -8.54
CA CYS A 43 9.78 -12.66 -9.06
C CYS A 43 9.20 -13.39 -10.28
N PRO A 44 7.90 -13.70 -10.30
CA PRO A 44 7.30 -14.36 -11.45
C PRO A 44 7.31 -13.42 -12.66
N ASP A 45 7.45 -14.01 -13.85
CA ASP A 45 7.28 -13.30 -15.10
C ASP A 45 5.86 -12.79 -15.24
N ARG A 46 5.73 -11.60 -15.83
CA ARG A 46 4.43 -10.98 -16.06
C ARG A 46 3.83 -11.48 -17.37
N ALA A 47 2.57 -11.86 -17.32
CA ALA A 47 1.79 -12.18 -18.52
C ALA A 47 1.36 -10.94 -19.31
N TYR A 48 1.23 -9.79 -18.64
CA TYR A 48 0.76 -8.52 -19.20
C TYR A 48 1.66 -7.37 -18.75
N GLU A 49 1.77 -6.34 -19.58
CA GLU A 49 2.50 -5.12 -19.24
C GLU A 49 1.80 -4.34 -18.10
N PRO A 50 2.55 -3.58 -17.28
CA PRO A 50 1.96 -2.83 -16.18
C PRO A 50 1.02 -1.73 -16.69
N GLU A 51 -0.22 -1.79 -16.22
CA GLU A 51 -1.24 -0.81 -16.56
C GLU A 51 -1.11 0.46 -15.70
N VAL A 52 -1.89 1.47 -16.07
CA VAL A 52 -1.97 2.72 -15.27
C VAL A 52 -2.33 2.43 -13.81
N ALA A 53 -3.16 1.41 -13.56
CA ALA A 53 -3.53 1.00 -12.22
C ALA A 53 -2.33 0.54 -11.38
N HIS A 54 -1.37 -0.19 -11.95
CA HIS A 54 -0.17 -0.65 -11.24
C HIS A 54 0.66 0.53 -10.77
N GLN A 55 0.88 1.51 -11.66
CA GLN A 55 1.57 2.74 -11.32
C GLN A 55 0.84 3.53 -10.23
N MET A 56 -0.49 3.67 -10.34
CA MET A 56 -1.28 4.38 -9.34
C MET A 56 -1.24 3.69 -7.97
N LEU A 57 -1.33 2.35 -7.94
CA LEU A 57 -1.22 1.58 -6.70
C LEU A 57 0.14 1.79 -6.05
N TYR A 58 1.21 1.71 -6.85
CA TYR A 58 2.57 1.96 -6.38
C TYR A 58 2.71 3.32 -5.67
N GLU A 59 2.32 4.40 -6.35
CA GLU A 59 2.43 5.77 -5.82
C GLU A 59 1.63 5.94 -4.53
N VAL A 60 0.37 5.47 -4.51
CA VAL A 60 -0.49 5.60 -3.33
C VAL A 60 0.03 4.77 -2.15
N CYS A 61 0.55 3.57 -2.40
CA CYS A 61 1.20 2.78 -1.36
C CYS A 61 2.43 3.50 -0.80
N ARG A 62 3.27 4.14 -1.63
CA ARG A 62 4.42 4.92 -1.14
C ARG A 62 4.00 6.13 -0.31
N ILE A 63 2.93 6.83 -0.70
CA ILE A 63 2.34 7.91 0.10
C ILE A 63 1.83 7.36 1.45
N PHE A 64 1.16 6.21 1.43
CA PHE A 64 0.66 5.55 2.63
C PHE A 64 1.79 5.13 3.58
N GLU A 65 2.86 4.52 3.05
CA GLU A 65 4.03 4.12 3.82
C GLU A 65 4.66 5.31 4.54
N ARG A 66 4.92 6.42 3.84
CA ARG A 66 5.53 7.63 4.44
C ARG A 66 4.70 8.17 5.60
N ARG A 67 3.37 8.12 5.49
CA ARG A 67 2.45 8.61 6.52
C ARG A 67 2.27 7.66 7.70
N ASN A 68 2.55 6.36 7.52
CA ASN A 68 2.28 5.31 8.51
C ASN A 68 3.53 4.49 8.87
N ALA A 69 4.72 5.07 8.66
CA ALA A 69 5.99 4.35 8.72
C ALA A 69 6.20 3.62 10.05
N ASP A 70 5.95 4.29 11.18
CA ASP A 70 6.17 3.70 12.52
C ASP A 70 5.20 2.55 12.80
N ASN A 71 3.92 2.71 12.47
CA ASN A 71 2.90 1.68 12.66
C ASN A 71 3.20 0.44 11.81
N LEU A 72 3.54 0.63 10.54
CA LEU A 72 3.87 -0.47 9.64
C LEU A 72 5.17 -1.18 10.08
N LYS A 73 6.17 -0.44 10.54
CA LYS A 73 7.42 -1.01 11.05
C LYS A 73 7.16 -1.90 12.28
N ASN A 74 6.30 -1.49 13.19
CA ASN A 74 5.92 -2.30 14.35
C ASN A 74 5.20 -3.60 13.93
N LEU A 75 4.29 -3.54 12.96
CA LEU A 75 3.61 -4.72 12.43
C LEU A 75 4.58 -5.70 11.75
N VAL A 76 5.55 -5.17 10.99
CA VAL A 76 6.59 -6.00 10.35
C VAL A 76 7.45 -6.67 11.41
N GLN A 77 7.83 -5.94 12.46
CA GLN A 77 8.59 -6.51 13.58
C GLN A 77 7.81 -7.60 14.30
N MET A 78 6.51 -7.41 14.52
CA MET A 78 5.64 -8.40 15.16
C MET A 78 5.55 -9.69 14.33
N LEU A 79 5.35 -9.58 13.01
CA LEU A 79 5.29 -10.73 12.12
C LEU A 79 6.62 -11.50 12.05
N LEU A 80 7.75 -10.78 12.10
CA LEU A 80 9.10 -11.35 11.95
C LEU A 80 9.83 -11.58 13.29
N ALA A 81 9.15 -11.39 14.42
CA ALA A 81 9.75 -11.55 15.75
C ALA A 81 10.20 -12.99 16.01
N ASP A 82 9.41 -13.96 15.53
CA ASP A 82 9.71 -15.38 15.67
C ASP A 82 10.57 -15.88 14.50
N LYS A 83 11.88 -15.64 14.61
CA LYS A 83 12.88 -16.02 13.60
C LYS A 83 12.94 -17.52 13.28
N HIS A 84 12.32 -18.36 14.11
CA HIS A 84 12.38 -19.82 13.98
C HIS A 84 11.16 -20.43 13.30
N SER A 85 10.07 -19.68 13.13
CA SER A 85 8.85 -20.17 12.48
C SER A 85 8.81 -19.75 11.02
N SER A 86 8.68 -20.72 10.11
CA SER A 86 8.34 -20.43 8.71
C SER A 86 7.03 -19.65 8.68
N ILE A 87 6.99 -18.49 8.02
CA ILE A 87 5.76 -17.69 7.92
C ILE A 87 4.68 -18.52 7.22
N THR A 88 3.69 -18.95 7.98
CA THR A 88 2.54 -19.67 7.43
C THR A 88 1.51 -18.70 6.87
N PHE A 89 0.64 -19.19 5.99
CA PHE A 89 -0.49 -18.41 5.51
C PHE A 89 -1.35 -17.89 6.67
N ASN A 90 -1.71 -18.74 7.64
CA ASN A 90 -2.58 -18.35 8.75
C ASN A 90 -1.97 -17.25 9.62
N SER A 91 -0.71 -17.41 10.03
CA SER A 91 -0.03 -16.39 10.84
C SER A 91 0.09 -15.05 10.10
N TYR A 92 0.22 -15.08 8.78
CA TYR A 92 0.22 -13.85 7.96
C TYR A 92 -1.17 -13.21 7.88
N ILE A 93 -2.22 -14.02 7.64
CA ILE A 93 -3.60 -13.52 7.58
C ILE A 93 -4.04 -12.94 8.92
N ASP A 94 -3.68 -13.57 10.04
CA ASP A 94 -4.01 -13.04 11.36
C ASP A 94 -3.50 -11.60 11.50
N VAL A 95 -2.26 -11.32 11.10
CA VAL A 95 -1.71 -9.95 11.12
C VAL A 95 -2.48 -9.00 10.18
N LEU A 96 -2.87 -9.46 8.99
CA LEU A 96 -3.68 -8.66 8.07
C LEU A 96 -5.10 -8.37 8.59
N ASP A 97 -5.65 -9.26 9.41
CA ASP A 97 -6.93 -9.06 10.08
C ASP A 97 -6.79 -8.09 11.25
N HIS A 98 -5.69 -8.11 12.01
CA HIS A 98 -5.39 -7.12 13.05
C HIS A 98 -5.13 -5.70 12.49
N MET A 99 -4.80 -5.57 11.21
CA MET A 99 -4.78 -4.26 10.53
C MET A 99 -6.19 -3.65 10.39
N HIS A 100 -7.23 -4.42 10.66
CA HIS A 100 -8.62 -3.98 10.72
C HIS A 100 -9.02 -3.67 12.17
N LYS A 101 -9.78 -2.58 12.38
CA LYS A 101 -10.25 -2.14 13.70
C LYS A 101 -11.74 -2.38 13.97
N ASN A 102 -12.45 -3.12 13.11
CA ASN A 102 -13.87 -3.40 13.36
C ASN A 102 -14.04 -4.84 13.87
N ASP A 103 -14.28 -4.96 15.18
CA ASP A 103 -14.55 -6.21 15.90
C ASP A 103 -15.91 -6.87 15.53
N ASN A 104 -16.67 -6.30 14.59
CA ASN A 104 -18.09 -6.62 14.38
C ASN A 104 -18.46 -7.14 12.99
N GLU A 105 -17.51 -7.44 12.10
CA GLU A 105 -17.83 -7.90 10.74
C GLU A 105 -17.18 -9.25 10.44
N GLU A 106 -18.01 -10.29 10.30
CA GLU A 106 -17.62 -11.68 9.98
C GLU A 106 -17.03 -11.85 8.56
N ASP A 107 -17.08 -10.81 7.72
CA ASP A 107 -16.65 -10.88 6.32
C ASP A 107 -15.45 -9.97 5.99
N VAL A 108 -14.49 -10.52 5.23
CA VAL A 108 -13.30 -9.81 4.74
C VAL A 108 -13.72 -8.67 3.80
N GLN A 109 -13.75 -7.45 4.34
CA GLN A 109 -13.95 -6.24 3.56
C GLN A 109 -12.66 -5.82 2.84
N MET A 110 -12.78 -5.41 1.57
CA MET A 110 -11.70 -4.90 0.73
C MET A 110 -11.99 -3.51 0.13
N PRO A 111 -12.13 -2.46 0.97
CA PRO A 111 -12.12 -1.09 0.49
C PRO A 111 -10.74 -0.72 -0.07
N TYR A 112 -10.67 0.28 -0.94
CA TYR A 112 -9.41 0.71 -1.57
C TYR A 112 -8.31 1.07 -0.56
N GLY A 113 -8.67 1.64 0.60
CA GLY A 113 -7.71 1.93 1.66
C GLY A 113 -7.06 0.68 2.26
N ARG A 114 -7.86 -0.40 2.45
CA ARG A 114 -7.33 -1.67 2.96
C ARG A 114 -6.44 -2.35 1.92
N LEU A 115 -6.85 -2.33 0.65
CA LEU A 115 -6.03 -2.80 -0.46
C LEU A 115 -4.64 -2.14 -0.45
N VAL A 116 -4.60 -0.81 -0.35
CA VAL A 116 -3.34 -0.04 -0.27
C VAL A 116 -2.52 -0.41 0.96
N ALA A 117 -3.15 -0.50 2.13
CA ALA A 117 -2.47 -0.78 3.39
C ALA A 117 -1.83 -2.17 3.41
N ILE A 118 -2.57 -3.19 2.96
CA ILE A 118 -2.08 -4.58 2.85
C ILE A 118 -0.94 -4.67 1.83
N THR A 119 -1.09 -4.02 0.67
CA THR A 119 -0.07 -4.03 -0.38
C THR A 119 1.23 -3.37 0.11
N ALA A 120 1.12 -2.20 0.75
CA ALA A 120 2.27 -1.51 1.36
C ALA A 120 2.94 -2.37 2.45
N PHE A 121 2.15 -2.98 3.33
CA PHE A 121 2.66 -3.89 4.35
C PHE A 121 3.43 -5.07 3.74
N ALA A 122 2.87 -5.72 2.71
CA ALA A 122 3.55 -6.82 2.00
C ALA A 122 4.89 -6.39 1.39
N GLY A 123 4.97 -5.20 0.80
CA GLY A 123 6.23 -4.65 0.28
C GLY A 123 7.28 -4.42 1.36
N LEU A 124 6.88 -3.95 2.55
CA LEU A 124 7.81 -3.76 3.67
C LEU A 124 8.29 -5.08 4.28
N VAL A 125 7.41 -6.08 4.39
CA VAL A 125 7.79 -7.44 4.79
C VAL A 125 8.77 -8.02 3.77
N ALA A 126 8.45 -7.95 2.48
CA ALA A 126 9.30 -8.44 1.41
C ALA A 126 10.67 -7.74 1.40
N LEU A 127 10.72 -6.42 1.63
CA LEU A 127 11.97 -5.68 1.76
C LEU A 127 12.83 -6.21 2.92
N ARG A 128 12.21 -6.52 4.06
CA ARG A 128 12.95 -7.06 5.20
C ARG A 128 13.47 -8.47 4.93
N LEU A 129 12.65 -9.31 4.30
CA LEU A 129 13.05 -10.66 3.88
C LEU A 129 14.14 -10.64 2.81
N ALA A 130 14.11 -9.67 1.89
CA ALA A 130 15.15 -9.49 0.87
C ALA A 130 16.51 -9.14 1.49
N LYS A 131 16.53 -8.32 2.56
CA LYS A 131 17.75 -8.02 3.34
C LYS A 131 18.34 -9.24 4.02
N GLU A 132 17.52 -10.24 4.32
CA GLU A 132 17.92 -11.52 4.93
C GLU A 132 18.07 -12.65 3.91
N ASN A 133 17.96 -12.33 2.61
CA ASN A 133 18.04 -13.25 1.47
C ASN A 133 17.02 -14.41 1.50
N LEU A 134 15.83 -14.19 2.09
CA LEU A 134 14.76 -15.18 2.19
C LEU A 134 13.82 -15.13 0.97
N GLN A 135 14.36 -15.43 -0.22
CA GLN A 135 13.67 -15.28 -1.51
C GLN A 135 12.39 -16.12 -1.64
N GLN A 136 12.40 -17.36 -1.12
CA GLN A 136 11.23 -18.24 -1.15
C GLN A 136 10.09 -17.63 -0.32
N THR A 137 10.39 -17.14 0.88
CA THR A 137 9.42 -16.51 1.76
C THR A 137 8.82 -15.25 1.15
N ILE A 138 9.58 -14.47 0.37
CA ILE A 138 9.03 -13.33 -0.40
C ILE A 138 7.96 -13.81 -1.38
N SER A 139 8.21 -14.93 -2.05
CA SER A 139 7.28 -15.52 -3.01
C SER A 139 6.01 -16.03 -2.33
N ASP A 140 6.16 -16.65 -1.16
CA ASP A 140 5.02 -17.08 -0.34
C ASP A 140 4.18 -15.88 0.11
N ILE A 141 4.81 -14.80 0.60
CA ILE A 141 4.13 -13.55 0.96
C ILE A 141 3.36 -13.00 -0.23
N ALA A 142 3.96 -12.92 -1.42
CA ALA A 142 3.29 -12.42 -2.61
C ALA A 142 2.01 -13.22 -2.93
N VAL A 143 2.09 -14.56 -2.88
CA VAL A 143 0.93 -15.45 -3.11
C VAL A 143 -0.13 -15.28 -2.01
N TYR A 144 0.29 -15.21 -0.75
CA TYR A 144 -0.63 -15.07 0.38
C TYR A 144 -1.40 -13.75 0.32
N THR A 145 -0.70 -12.64 0.07
CA THR A 145 -1.29 -11.31 -0.09
C THR A 145 -2.26 -11.28 -1.28
N ALA A 146 -1.85 -11.82 -2.43
CA ALA A 146 -2.68 -11.83 -3.63
C ALA A 146 -3.99 -12.61 -3.42
N ARG A 147 -3.92 -13.82 -2.83
CA ARG A 147 -5.09 -14.64 -2.52
C ARG A 147 -6.04 -13.95 -1.54
N TYR A 148 -5.51 -13.28 -0.53
CA TYR A 148 -6.31 -12.56 0.45
C TYR A 148 -7.07 -11.39 -0.21
N ILE A 149 -6.37 -10.60 -1.02
CA ILE A 149 -6.97 -9.48 -1.76
C ILE A 149 -8.02 -9.99 -2.75
N GLU A 150 -7.69 -11.03 -3.52
CA GLU A 150 -8.60 -11.61 -4.51
C GLU A 150 -9.92 -12.06 -3.89
N ARG A 151 -9.86 -12.76 -2.74
CA ARG A 151 -11.05 -13.17 -1.99
C ARG A 151 -11.91 -11.97 -1.58
N GLY A 152 -11.29 -10.89 -1.10
CA GLY A 152 -11.99 -9.67 -0.71
C GLY A 152 -12.61 -8.91 -1.88
N ILE A 153 -11.89 -8.80 -3.01
CA ILE A 153 -12.37 -8.17 -4.25
C ILE A 153 -13.59 -8.92 -4.79
N ARG A 154 -13.46 -10.25 -5.00
CA ARG A 154 -14.53 -11.07 -5.59
C ARG A 154 -15.82 -11.03 -4.77
N LYS A 155 -15.73 -10.90 -3.45
CA LYS A 155 -16.89 -10.80 -2.56
C LYS A 155 -17.49 -9.40 -2.54
N GLN A 156 -16.69 -8.36 -2.31
CA GLN A 156 -17.21 -7.06 -1.92
C GLN A 156 -17.37 -6.07 -3.09
N TRP A 157 -16.49 -6.13 -4.09
CA TRP A 157 -16.49 -5.15 -5.19
C TRP A 157 -17.76 -5.21 -6.05
N PRO A 158 -18.35 -6.39 -6.35
CA PRO A 158 -19.63 -6.45 -7.05
C PRO A 158 -20.76 -5.75 -6.28
N VAL A 159 -20.79 -5.90 -4.95
CA VAL A 159 -21.86 -5.37 -4.08
C VAL A 159 -21.74 -3.87 -3.87
N LEU A 160 -20.51 -3.36 -3.75
CA LEU A 160 -20.24 -1.94 -3.51
C LEU A 160 -19.93 -1.15 -4.78
N HIS A 161 -20.13 -1.73 -5.96
CA HIS A 161 -19.86 -1.12 -7.27
C HIS A 161 -18.44 -0.54 -7.37
N ARG A 162 -17.44 -1.30 -6.90
CA ARG A 162 -16.02 -0.93 -6.98
C ARG A 162 -15.37 -1.50 -8.23
N SER A 163 -14.30 -0.84 -8.67
CA SER A 163 -13.57 -1.18 -9.90
C SER A 163 -12.15 -0.61 -9.83
N TRP A 164 -11.25 -1.14 -10.66
CA TRP A 164 -9.90 -0.60 -10.81
C TRP A 164 -9.90 0.79 -11.45
N ASP A 165 -10.79 1.06 -12.41
CA ASP A 165 -10.98 2.43 -12.92
C ASP A 165 -11.40 3.41 -11.80
N GLY A 166 -12.32 2.98 -10.93
CA GLY A 166 -12.73 3.76 -9.75
C GLY A 166 -11.57 4.01 -8.79
N PHE A 167 -10.72 3.01 -8.58
CA PHE A 167 -9.48 3.15 -7.83
C PHE A 167 -8.53 4.17 -8.45
N VAL A 168 -8.27 4.08 -9.77
CA VAL A 168 -7.38 4.99 -10.50
C VAL A 168 -7.83 6.44 -10.37
N LYS A 169 -9.14 6.72 -10.48
CA LYS A 169 -9.70 8.07 -10.30
C LYS A 169 -9.43 8.61 -8.90
N LEU A 170 -9.66 7.81 -7.87
CA LEU A 170 -9.39 8.19 -6.48
C LEU A 170 -7.88 8.37 -6.22
N ALA A 171 -7.05 7.47 -6.72
CA ALA A 171 -5.59 7.51 -6.60
C ALA A 171 -5.00 8.78 -7.21
N LYS A 172 -5.42 9.15 -8.44
CA LYS A 172 -5.04 10.43 -9.07
C LYS A 172 -5.39 11.63 -8.19
N GLY A 173 -6.56 11.60 -7.53
CA GLY A 173 -6.96 12.65 -6.59
C GLY A 173 -6.11 12.71 -5.32
N ILE A 174 -5.63 11.58 -4.80
CA ILE A 174 -4.72 11.53 -3.65
C ILE A 174 -3.33 12.05 -4.04
N ILE A 175 -2.78 11.57 -5.16
CA ILE A 175 -1.45 11.96 -5.65
C ILE A 175 -1.40 13.47 -5.95
N ARG A 176 -2.42 14.02 -6.61
CA ARG A 176 -2.52 15.47 -6.86
C ARG A 176 -2.51 16.29 -5.57
N ARG A 177 -3.24 15.84 -4.54
CA ARG A 177 -3.28 16.51 -3.23
C ARG A 177 -1.95 16.41 -2.51
N GLN A 178 -1.26 15.27 -2.58
CA GLN A 178 0.07 15.11 -2.01
C GLN A 178 1.07 16.04 -2.69
N LYS A 179 1.11 16.04 -4.03
CA LYS A 179 2.01 16.92 -4.78
C LYS A 179 1.77 18.40 -4.46
N ALA A 180 0.51 18.82 -4.37
CA ALA A 180 0.18 20.19 -3.99
C ALA A 180 0.61 20.53 -2.55
N ALA A 181 0.57 19.57 -1.62
CA ALA A 181 1.06 19.75 -0.26
C ALA A 181 2.59 19.89 -0.23
N ASP A 182 3.30 19.01 -0.95
CA ASP A 182 4.76 19.04 -1.07
C ASP A 182 5.24 20.35 -1.72
N ASP A 183 4.59 20.78 -2.83
CA ASP A 183 4.88 22.06 -3.50
C ASP A 183 4.64 23.26 -2.58
N ASN A 184 3.61 23.20 -1.72
CA ASN A 184 3.30 24.28 -0.78
C ASN A 184 4.31 24.34 0.37
N GLU A 185 4.75 23.17 0.86
CA GLU A 185 5.81 23.06 1.86
C GLU A 185 7.14 23.59 1.32
N GLU A 186 7.52 23.21 0.09
CA GLU A 186 8.73 23.73 -0.56
C GLU A 186 8.68 25.25 -0.75
N ARG A 187 7.52 25.82 -1.13
CA ARG A 187 7.33 27.26 -1.24
C ARG A 187 7.42 27.96 0.11
N PHE A 188 6.83 27.38 1.16
CA PHE A 188 6.91 27.93 2.51
C PHE A 188 8.36 27.94 3.02
N TRP A 189 9.08 26.83 2.91
CA TRP A 189 10.49 26.75 3.30
C TRP A 189 11.41 27.58 2.39
N GLY A 190 11.10 27.69 1.10
CA GLY A 190 11.81 28.55 0.15
C GLY A 190 11.64 30.04 0.48
N ALA A 191 10.43 30.47 0.83
CA ALA A 191 10.13 31.82 1.29
C ALA A 191 10.76 32.11 2.68
N GLN A 192 10.80 31.12 3.57
CA GLN A 192 11.48 31.25 4.85
C GLN A 192 13.00 31.34 4.68
N LYS A 193 13.60 30.60 3.73
CA LYS A 193 15.03 30.73 3.38
C LYS A 193 15.36 32.12 2.84
N THR A 194 14.56 32.70 1.94
CA THR A 194 14.78 34.08 1.46
C THR A 194 14.60 35.12 2.57
N LEU A 195 13.67 34.89 3.51
CA LEU A 195 13.55 35.71 4.73
C LEU A 195 14.76 35.54 5.66
N ILE A 196 15.32 34.34 5.83
CA ILE A 196 16.51 34.09 6.68
C ILE A 196 17.77 34.68 6.05
N TYR A 197 17.92 34.66 4.72
CA TYR A 197 19.03 35.34 4.05
C TYR A 197 18.90 36.88 4.05
N GLY A 198 17.66 37.41 4.13
CA GLY A 198 17.40 38.84 4.36
C GLY A 198 17.45 39.26 5.83
N ALA A 199 17.25 38.33 6.75
CA ALA A 199 17.20 38.54 8.20
C ALA A 199 18.23 37.66 8.92
N ALA A 200 19.50 37.74 8.49
CA ALA A 200 20.65 37.39 9.34
C ALA A 200 20.86 38.40 10.49
N ALA A 201 19.75 38.86 11.07
CA ALA A 201 19.66 39.60 12.30
C ALA A 201 18.43 39.08 13.07
N VAL A 202 18.71 38.10 13.95
CA VAL A 202 17.93 37.73 15.15
C VAL A 202 16.61 36.97 14.95
N ALA A 203 16.57 35.67 15.31
CA ALA A 203 15.79 35.15 16.45
C ALA A 203 15.54 33.63 16.42
N VAL A 204 16.10 32.96 17.43
CA VAL A 204 15.49 31.97 18.34
C VAL A 204 14.65 30.81 17.74
N PHE A 205 15.22 29.61 17.84
CA PHE A 205 14.52 28.33 17.80
C PHE A 205 13.42 28.27 18.88
N VAL A 206 12.16 28.12 18.47
CA VAL A 206 11.08 27.67 19.35
C VAL A 206 10.44 26.41 18.76
N GLY A 207 10.77 25.28 19.39
CA GLY A 207 9.78 24.32 19.87
C GLY A 207 9.00 23.49 18.86
N ILE A 208 9.56 22.34 18.50
CA ILE A 208 8.84 21.14 18.10
C ILE A 208 7.84 20.79 19.22
N GLY A 209 6.54 21.05 19.02
CA GLY A 209 5.55 20.80 20.09
C GLY A 209 4.11 21.26 19.85
N PHE A 210 3.60 21.28 18.61
CA PHE A 210 2.25 21.82 18.34
C PHE A 210 1.30 20.94 17.51
N TRP A 211 1.51 19.63 17.42
CA TRP A 211 0.54 18.77 16.72
C TRP A 211 0.33 17.39 17.38
N SER A 212 0.28 17.38 18.72
CA SER A 212 0.00 16.18 19.53
C SER A 212 -1.28 16.30 20.40
N MET A 213 -2.12 17.31 20.21
CA MET A 213 -3.34 17.48 21.02
C MET A 213 -4.49 18.04 20.18
N ARG A 214 -5.18 17.19 19.40
CA ARG A 214 -6.57 17.48 19.00
C ARG A 214 -7.40 16.33 18.41
N LEU A 215 -7.26 15.08 18.86
CA LEU A 215 -8.23 14.02 18.52
C LEU A 215 -8.57 13.08 19.70
N PHE A 216 -8.68 13.62 20.91
CA PHE A 216 -9.49 13.02 21.97
C PHE A 216 -10.40 14.11 22.55
N ARG A 217 -11.58 14.25 21.96
CA ARG A 217 -12.82 14.55 22.69
C ARG A 217 -14.03 14.22 21.84
#